data_AF-A0A0W7WEF2-F1
#
_entry.id   AF-A0A0W7WEF2-F1
#
_cell.length_a   1.000
_cell.length_b   1.000
_cell.length_c   1.000
_cell.angle_alpha   90.00
_cell.angle_beta   90.00
_cell.angle_gamma   90.00
#
_symmetry.space_group_name_H-M   'P 1'
#
loop_
_entity.id
_entity.type
_entity.pdbx_description
1 polymer ?
#
loop_
_entity_poly.entity_id
_entity_poly.type
_entity_poly.pdbx_seq_one_letter_code
_entity_poly.pdbx_strand_id
1 'polypeptide(L)'
;MKWLCVAALSLTAHAASAQNAEYGEELYQQFCATCHGASGEGDGPLTQMMTTSVPDLTGLAEANDGAFPMLNVLHIIDGRDDLRAHGGPMPVYGALFSETSEVNSAYADVLYRRGRILSLAYYLESLQK
;
A
#
# COMPACT_ATOMS: atom_id res chain seq x y z
N MET A 1 25.59 35.14 -24.10
CA MET A 1 26.03 33.76 -23.87
C MET A 1 26.39 33.58 -22.40
N LYS A 2 25.44 33.28 -21.52
CA LYS A 2 25.72 32.82 -20.16
C LYS A 2 24.57 31.91 -19.67
N TRP A 3 24.85 30.60 -19.73
CA TRP A 3 24.43 29.50 -18.86
C TRP A 3 22.94 29.30 -18.54
N LEU A 4 22.29 28.44 -19.35
CA LEU A 4 21.27 27.50 -18.87
C LEU A 4 21.96 26.47 -17.95
N CYS A 5 21.50 26.32 -16.71
CA CYS A 5 21.68 25.11 -15.89
C CYS A 5 20.74 25.16 -14.68
N VAL A 6 19.42 25.02 -14.89
CA VAL A 6 18.47 24.73 -13.80
C VAL A 6 17.47 23.69 -14.32
N ALA A 7 17.88 22.43 -14.42
CA ALA A 7 16.99 21.33 -14.81
C ALA A 7 17.48 19.96 -14.34
N ALA A 8 18.09 19.86 -13.16
CA ALA A 8 18.68 18.59 -12.68
C ALA A 8 18.12 18.09 -11.33
N LEU A 9 17.08 18.72 -10.76
CA LEU A 9 16.55 18.32 -9.44
C LEU A 9 15.29 17.44 -9.49
N SER A 10 14.67 17.24 -10.65
CA SER A 10 13.38 16.52 -10.73
C SER A 10 13.50 15.01 -11.00
N LEU A 11 14.68 14.51 -11.36
CA LEU A 11 14.86 13.09 -11.72
C LEU A 11 14.98 12.14 -10.51
N THR A 12 15.42 12.62 -9.35
CA THR A 12 15.67 11.75 -8.19
C THR A 12 14.40 11.32 -7.48
N ALA A 13 13.35 12.14 -7.49
CA ALA A 13 12.08 11.85 -6.81
C ALA A 13 11.31 10.69 -7.46
N HIS A 14 11.36 10.57 -8.80
CA HIS A 14 10.67 9.49 -9.52
C HIS A 14 11.29 8.12 -9.27
N ALA A 15 12.62 8.04 -9.18
CA ALA A 15 13.32 6.78 -8.95
C ALA A 15 13.01 6.19 -7.56
N ALA A 16 12.92 7.05 -6.53
CA ALA A 16 12.57 6.61 -5.19
C ALA A 16 11.13 6.07 -5.10
N SER A 17 10.17 6.70 -5.80
CA SER A 17 8.79 6.21 -5.87
C SER A 17 8.69 4.84 -6.54
N ALA A 18 9.41 4.64 -7.66
CA ALA A 18 9.42 3.38 -8.40
C ALA A 18 9.99 2.23 -7.56
N GLN A 19 11.10 2.46 -6.86
CA GLN A 19 11.70 1.45 -5.97
C GLN A 19 10.78 1.09 -4.79
N ASN A 20 10.03 2.06 -4.26
CA ASN A 20 9.06 1.79 -3.21
C ASN A 20 7.87 0.96 -3.71
N ALA A 21 7.46 1.13 -4.97
CA ALA A 21 6.37 0.37 -5.58
C ALA A 21 6.77 -1.09 -5.84
N GLU A 22 8.01 -1.36 -6.27
CA GLU A 22 8.53 -2.73 -6.47
C GLU A 22 8.54 -3.52 -5.15
N TYR A 23 9.05 -2.92 -4.06
CA TYR A 23 8.97 -3.55 -2.74
C TYR A 23 7.52 -3.70 -2.25
N GLY A 24 6.65 -2.74 -2.60
CA GLY A 24 5.23 -2.80 -2.33
C GLY A 24 4.54 -3.97 -3.03
N GLU A 25 4.94 -4.29 -4.26
CA GLU A 25 4.43 -5.44 -5.01
C GLU A 25 4.74 -6.76 -4.29
N GLU A 26 5.98 -6.96 -3.84
CA GLU A 26 6.38 -8.16 -3.11
C GLU A 26 5.51 -8.35 -1.84
N LEU A 27 5.34 -7.27 -1.07
CA LEU A 27 4.48 -7.27 0.11
C LEU A 27 3.03 -7.55 -0.25
N TYR A 28 2.53 -6.98 -1.34
CA TYR A 28 1.17 -7.17 -1.79
C TYR A 28 0.90 -8.63 -2.16
N GLN A 29 1.80 -9.26 -2.92
CA GLN A 29 1.67 -10.67 -3.29
C GLN A 29 1.69 -11.58 -2.04
N GLN A 30 2.50 -11.24 -1.05
CA GLN A 30 2.60 -12.02 0.18
C GLN A 30 1.37 -11.88 1.10
N PHE A 31 0.79 -10.69 1.20
CA PHE A 31 -0.16 -10.35 2.28
C PHE A 31 -1.57 -10.00 1.81
N CYS A 32 -1.73 -9.51 0.58
CA CYS A 32 -2.97 -8.90 0.08
C CYS A 32 -3.61 -9.73 -1.04
N ALA A 33 -2.80 -10.31 -1.93
CA ALA A 33 -3.27 -11.00 -3.14
C ALA A 33 -4.15 -12.24 -2.87
N THR A 34 -4.03 -12.86 -1.69
CA THR A 34 -4.91 -13.99 -1.31
C THR A 34 -6.37 -13.58 -1.23
N CYS A 35 -6.67 -12.32 -0.88
CA CYS A 35 -8.02 -11.78 -0.85
C CYS A 35 -8.31 -10.94 -2.10
N HIS A 36 -7.44 -9.98 -2.43
CA HIS A 36 -7.69 -8.99 -3.49
C HIS A 36 -7.25 -9.45 -4.89
N GLY A 37 -6.66 -10.64 -5.02
CA GLY A 37 -6.14 -11.15 -6.29
C GLY A 37 -4.79 -10.59 -6.65
N ALA A 38 -4.09 -11.22 -7.59
CA ALA A 38 -2.75 -10.79 -7.99
C ALA A 38 -2.75 -9.42 -8.70
N SER A 39 -3.86 -9.08 -9.37
CA SER A 39 -4.07 -7.81 -10.09
C SER A 39 -4.75 -6.72 -9.25
N GLY A 40 -5.22 -7.03 -8.03
CA GLY A 40 -5.98 -6.08 -7.21
C GLY A 40 -7.47 -6.04 -7.50
N GLU A 41 -7.99 -6.89 -8.37
CA GLU A 41 -9.38 -6.82 -8.87
C GLU A 41 -10.42 -7.45 -7.93
N GLY A 42 -10.02 -7.85 -6.72
CA GLY A 42 -10.93 -8.43 -5.73
C GLY A 42 -11.30 -9.89 -6.01
N ASP A 43 -10.47 -10.61 -6.78
CA ASP A 43 -10.71 -11.96 -7.29
C ASP A 43 -9.75 -13.01 -6.69
N GLY A 44 -9.17 -12.72 -5.53
CA GLY A 44 -8.24 -13.61 -4.84
C GLY A 44 -8.86 -14.96 -4.46
N PRO A 45 -8.04 -16.02 -4.28
CA PRO A 45 -8.53 -17.37 -4.01
C PRO A 45 -9.41 -17.49 -2.75
N LEU A 46 -9.27 -16.59 -1.79
CA LEU A 46 -10.08 -16.60 -0.56
C LEU A 46 -11.52 -16.12 -0.80
N THR A 47 -11.80 -15.40 -1.90
CA THR A 47 -13.12 -14.82 -2.19
C THR A 47 -14.25 -15.85 -2.17
N GLN A 48 -13.98 -17.09 -2.61
CA GLN A 48 -14.95 -18.19 -2.63
C GLN A 48 -15.43 -18.61 -1.23
N MET A 49 -14.65 -18.29 -0.19
CA MET A 49 -14.94 -18.61 1.21
C MET A 49 -15.44 -17.40 2.00
N MET A 50 -15.56 -16.23 1.37
CA MET A 50 -16.02 -15.01 2.04
C MET A 50 -17.52 -14.79 1.80
N THR A 51 -18.20 -14.31 2.84
CA THR A 51 -19.63 -13.93 2.76
C THR A 51 -19.83 -12.48 2.31
N THR A 52 -18.74 -11.71 2.24
CA THR A 52 -18.73 -10.31 1.78
C THR A 52 -17.82 -10.21 0.56
N SER A 53 -18.19 -9.36 -0.39
CA SER A 53 -17.36 -9.06 -1.55
C SER A 53 -16.06 -8.39 -1.11
N VAL A 54 -14.94 -8.88 -1.65
CA VAL A 54 -13.65 -8.20 -1.55
C VAL A 54 -13.63 -7.08 -2.59
N PRO A 55 -13.26 -5.84 -2.23
CA PRO A 55 -13.28 -4.73 -3.16
C PRO A 55 -12.15 -4.82 -4.20
N ASP A 56 -12.46 -4.36 -5.41
CA ASP A 56 -11.49 -4.03 -6.45
C ASP A 56 -10.70 -2.78 -6.03
N LEU A 57 -9.38 -2.91 -5.99
CA LEU A 57 -8.43 -1.87 -5.58
C LEU A 57 -7.90 -1.06 -6.77
N THR A 58 -8.25 -1.40 -8.01
CA THR A 58 -7.75 -0.74 -9.23
C THR A 58 -8.52 0.54 -9.61
N GLY A 59 -9.68 0.77 -8.98
CA GLY A 59 -10.55 1.94 -9.23
C GLY A 59 -10.61 2.95 -8.07
N LEU A 60 -9.66 2.93 -7.13
CA LEU A 60 -9.68 3.82 -5.96
C LEU A 60 -9.49 5.30 -6.34
N ALA A 61 -8.66 5.60 -7.34
CA ALA A 61 -8.48 6.96 -7.84
C ALA A 61 -9.74 7.48 -8.53
N GLU A 62 -10.34 6.69 -9.43
CA GLU A 62 -11.60 7.03 -10.09
C GLU A 62 -12.72 7.31 -9.07
N ALA A 63 -12.81 6.47 -8.03
CA ALA A 63 -13.77 6.64 -6.95
C ALA A 63 -13.51 7.88 -6.06
N ASN A 64 -12.36 8.53 -6.20
CA ASN A 64 -11.92 9.68 -5.41
C ASN A 64 -11.48 10.85 -6.31
N ASP A 65 -12.38 11.23 -7.23
CA ASP A 65 -12.23 12.39 -8.12
C ASP A 65 -10.94 12.38 -8.98
N GLY A 66 -10.48 11.18 -9.35
CA GLY A 66 -9.25 10.95 -10.13
C GLY A 66 -7.97 11.06 -9.31
N ALA A 67 -8.04 11.26 -8.00
CA ALA A 67 -6.89 11.34 -7.11
C ALA A 67 -6.80 10.08 -6.23
N PHE A 68 -5.65 9.41 -6.20
CA PHE A 68 -5.46 8.26 -5.32
C PHE A 68 -5.54 8.70 -3.84
N PRO A 69 -6.41 8.09 -3.00
CA PRO A 69 -6.64 8.52 -1.63
C PRO A 69 -5.55 8.00 -0.68
N MET A 70 -4.30 8.40 -0.90
CA MET A 70 -3.09 7.90 -0.22
C MET A 70 -3.25 7.82 1.31
N LEU A 71 -3.67 8.91 1.96
CA LEU A 71 -3.81 8.93 3.42
C LEU A 71 -4.84 7.92 3.94
N ASN A 72 -5.98 7.80 3.25
CA ASN A 72 -7.02 6.85 3.61
C ASN A 72 -6.53 5.41 3.45
N VAL A 73 -5.81 5.12 2.37
CA VAL A 73 -5.21 3.79 2.14
C VAL A 73 -4.19 3.45 3.22
N LEU A 74 -3.31 4.38 3.58
CA LEU A 74 -2.33 4.18 4.67
C LEU A 74 -3.03 3.84 6.00
N HIS A 75 -4.13 4.53 6.32
CA HIS A 75 -4.92 4.28 7.54
C HIS A 75 -5.63 2.92 7.52
N ILE A 76 -6.21 2.54 6.39
CA ILE A 76 -6.86 1.23 6.21
C ILE A 76 -5.84 0.09 6.38
N ILE A 77 -4.66 0.20 5.77
CA ILE A 77 -3.61 -0.83 5.87
C ILE A 77 -3.02 -0.89 7.29
N ASP A 78 -2.82 0.25 7.96
CA ASP A 78 -2.36 0.25 9.36
C ASP A 78 -3.39 -0.40 10.29
N GLY A 79 -4.69 -0.27 9.98
CA GLY A 79 -5.79 -0.98 10.65
C GLY A 79 -6.02 -0.58 12.10
N ARG A 80 -5.41 0.53 12.55
CA ARG A 80 -5.58 1.11 13.89
C ARG A 80 -6.61 2.23 13.96
N ASP A 81 -7.11 2.67 12.82
CA ASP A 81 -8.22 3.63 12.73
C ASP A 81 -9.57 2.92 12.70
N ASP A 82 -10.58 3.58 13.28
CA ASP A 82 -11.83 3.00 13.82
C ASP A 82 -12.90 2.59 12.78
N LEU A 83 -12.52 2.26 11.55
CA LEU A 83 -13.44 1.80 10.49
C LEU A 83 -13.71 0.30 10.62
N ARG A 84 -14.45 -0.11 11.66
CA ARG A 84 -14.95 -1.49 11.82
C ARG A 84 -16.47 -1.54 11.71
N ALA A 85 -16.99 -1.71 10.48
CA ALA A 85 -18.44 -1.84 10.23
C ALA A 85 -18.97 -3.28 10.28
N HIS A 86 -18.11 -4.30 10.16
CA HIS A 86 -18.51 -5.70 10.15
C HIS A 86 -17.54 -6.50 11.01
N GLY A 87 -18.06 -7.42 11.83
CA GLY A 87 -17.34 -8.24 12.82
C GLY A 87 -16.29 -9.22 12.27
N GLY A 88 -15.51 -8.81 11.26
CA GLY A 88 -14.23 -9.37 10.83
C GLY A 88 -13.77 -8.80 9.49
N PRO A 89 -12.88 -7.79 9.44
CA PRO A 89 -12.26 -7.35 8.18
C PRO A 89 -10.73 -7.11 8.29
N MET A 90 -10.06 -7.02 7.14
CA MET A 90 -8.59 -6.97 6.88
C MET A 90 -7.66 -7.08 8.11
N PRO A 91 -6.70 -8.04 8.11
CA PRO A 91 -5.71 -8.14 9.19
C PRO A 91 -5.10 -6.78 9.54
N VAL A 92 -4.78 -6.59 10.82
CA VAL A 92 -3.99 -5.43 11.24
C VAL A 92 -2.56 -5.64 10.73
N TYR A 93 -2.31 -5.32 9.46
CA TYR A 93 -1.01 -5.52 8.82
C TYR A 93 0.08 -4.70 9.50
N GLY A 94 -0.27 -3.56 10.11
CA GLY A 94 0.62 -2.81 10.99
C GLY A 94 1.25 -3.65 12.11
N ALA A 95 0.52 -4.62 12.69
CA ALA A 95 1.07 -5.52 13.71
C ALA A 95 1.91 -6.65 13.10
N LEU A 96 1.50 -7.21 11.95
CA LEU A 96 2.27 -8.23 11.24
C LEU A 96 3.63 -7.69 10.76
N PHE A 97 3.68 -6.42 10.37
CA PHE A 97 4.92 -5.80 9.91
C PHE A 97 5.90 -5.45 11.02
N SER A 98 5.45 -5.36 12.27
CA SER A 98 6.35 -5.16 13.42
C SER A 98 7.12 -6.41 13.81
N GLU A 99 6.49 -7.60 13.72
CA GLU A 99 7.09 -8.85 14.17
C GLU A 99 8.28 -9.31 13.33
N THR A 100 8.40 -8.82 12.09
CA THR A 100 9.50 -9.20 11.19
C THR A 100 10.72 -8.29 11.28
N SER A 101 10.75 -7.32 12.20
CA SER A 101 11.92 -6.45 12.36
C SER A 101 12.99 -7.16 13.22
N GLU A 102 14.13 -7.50 12.60
CA GLU A 102 15.27 -8.12 13.32
C GLU A 102 15.95 -7.16 14.30
N VAL A 103 15.69 -5.86 14.13
CA VAL A 103 16.27 -4.78 14.94
C VAL A 103 15.39 -4.56 16.17
N ASN A 104 15.88 -5.01 17.33
CA ASN A 104 15.19 -4.89 18.62
C ASN A 104 15.24 -3.45 19.17
N SER A 105 14.58 -2.52 18.47
CA SER A 105 14.43 -1.12 18.86
C SER A 105 13.03 -0.63 18.51
N ALA A 106 12.32 -0.08 19.50
CA ALA A 106 10.98 0.48 19.31
C ALA A 106 10.93 1.57 18.23
N TYR A 107 12.02 2.31 18.03
CA TYR A 107 12.10 3.31 16.96
C TYR A 107 12.25 2.68 15.57
N ALA A 108 13.10 1.65 15.46
CA ALA A 108 13.29 0.93 14.20
C ALA A 108 11.99 0.25 13.77
N ASP A 109 11.28 -0.38 14.70
CA ASP A 109 9.98 -1.00 14.47
C ASP A 109 8.97 -0.02 13.82
N VAL A 110 8.85 1.19 14.38
CA VAL A 110 7.96 2.23 13.85
C VAL A 110 8.34 2.62 12.41
N LEU A 111 9.64 2.76 12.12
CA LEU A 111 10.11 3.12 10.79
C LEU A 111 9.87 2.00 9.77
N TYR A 112 10.21 0.76 10.12
CA TYR A 112 10.00 -0.40 9.22
C TYR A 112 8.53 -0.59 8.91
N ARG A 113 7.67 -0.54 9.92
CA ARG A 113 6.22 -0.65 9.74
C ARG A 113 5.68 0.42 8.79
N ARG A 114 5.99 1.70 9.06
CA ARG A 114 5.51 2.81 8.24
C ARG A 114 6.06 2.77 6.81
N GLY A 115 7.33 2.37 6.65
CA GLY A 115 7.95 2.18 5.34
C GLY A 115 7.22 1.12 4.51
N ARG A 116 6.93 -0.04 5.09
CA ARG A 116 6.20 -1.13 4.40
C ARG A 116 4.78 -0.75 4.02
N ILE A 117 4.05 -0.09 4.91
CA ILE A 117 2.70 0.42 4.63
C ILE A 117 2.75 1.44 3.49
N LEU A 118 3.74 2.33 3.48
CA LEU A 118 3.92 3.31 2.41
C LEU A 118 4.26 2.66 1.07
N SER A 119 5.15 1.67 1.05
CA SER A 119 5.47 0.89 -0.15
C SER A 119 4.24 0.20 -0.73
N LEU A 120 3.42 -0.43 0.11
CA LEU A 120 2.14 -1.00 -0.33
C LEU A 120 1.20 0.06 -0.92
N ALA A 121 1.09 1.22 -0.29
CA ALA A 121 0.23 2.28 -0.80
C ALA A 121 0.72 2.82 -2.16
N TYR A 122 2.03 2.94 -2.38
CA TYR A 122 2.59 3.29 -3.69
C TYR A 122 2.36 2.20 -4.74
N TYR A 123 2.43 0.92 -4.36
CA TYR A 123 2.07 -0.16 -5.28
C TYR A 123 0.60 -0.08 -5.66
N LEU A 124 -0.31 0.11 -4.70
CA LEU A 124 -1.74 0.30 -4.98
C LEU A 124 -1.99 1.52 -5.86
N GLU A 125 -1.30 2.63 -5.62
CA GLU A 125 -1.35 3.82 -6.50
C GLU A 125 -0.93 3.49 -7.95
N SER A 126 0.04 2.59 -8.13
CA SER A 126 0.48 2.17 -9.46
C SER A 126 -0.50 1.24 -10.20
N LEU A 127 -1.46 0.63 -9.48
CA LEU A 127 -2.49 -0.24 -10.05
C LEU A 127 -3.72 0.54 -10.57
N GLN A 128 -3.79 1.84 -10.33
CA GLN A 128 -4.96 2.65 -10.68
C GLN A 128 -5.10 2.77 -12.21
N LYS A 129 -6.34 2.63 -12.69
CA LYS A 129 -6.69 2.70 -14.13
C LYS A 129 -7.32 4.04 -14.51
#